data_AF-A0A939ZCJ6-F1
#
_entry.id   AF-A0A939ZCJ6-F1
#
_cell.length_a   1.000
_cell.length_b   1.000
_cell.length_c   1.000
_cell.angle_alpha   90.00
_cell.angle_beta   90.00
_cell.angle_gamma   90.00
#
_symmetry.space_group_name_H-M   'P 1'
#
loop_
_entity.id
_entity.type
_entity.pdbx_description
1 polymer ?
#
loop_
_entity_poly.entity_id
_entity_poly.type
_entity_poly.pdbx_seq_one_letter_code
_entity_poly.pdbx_strand_id
1 'polypeptide(L)'
;MEQTKSPIWGNRKINKKRLFMLIGAVVCFIAGLIYSGHLLFHAKPFEEEPVFELGDSLTDDPSNFINVGFIADKIINPDMSEVDISSPGNYHVGIRYFGRDLSTDIRIEDTVTPEFLYKEGPLYFLTDTDIRPADLISAVKDADKDVTLRFDGNLINVESLHYDVPGNHAVWIVANDSSGNSARALIDFIVDAPPQLDVHDDFYIATGSEENLLNYATAFDETDGDLTGNITLISEECDYSEETDFTVTFSVTDSCEFNTSKEVTIHVMDAEKIQALIGRGTISRKNATIIGAINVYDTGLISNQNFENTLIDLMPAIVHIEVPESAGTYKTGSGFIAEITDDYIYIITNRHVIGQAKDCEVYFYTGDCYSGKLVGCADDYDVAVIKIPFVLLPPGFDDIISTVHIDMTYWEKLDDKDNISLGLENLDTDGTIVHYTYGQLVNLHGNFEYFEPHEQTEMSLRLRPGDSGSAVFDARGRLICMAFGYSISPERDWGVPLDEIIGAYEAITGHVLYTY
;
A
#
# COMPACT_ATOMS: atom_id res chain seq x y z
N MET A 1 -71.35 -22.37 -107.78
CA MET A 1 -71.11 -23.13 -109.02
C MET A 1 -69.65 -22.88 -109.41
N GLU A 2 -68.81 -23.88 -109.66
CA GLU A 2 -69.11 -25.30 -109.87
C GLU A 2 -67.84 -26.15 -109.67
N GLN A 3 -68.07 -27.43 -109.44
CA GLN A 3 -67.14 -28.43 -108.94
C GLN A 3 -66.18 -29.05 -109.99
N THR A 4 -65.08 -29.58 -109.44
CA THR A 4 -64.38 -30.87 -109.70
C THR A 4 -63.75 -31.23 -111.06
N LYS A 5 -62.47 -31.65 -110.98
CA LYS A 5 -61.99 -33.02 -111.29
C LYS A 5 -60.52 -33.24 -110.86
N SER A 6 -60.19 -34.48 -110.52
CA SER A 6 -58.86 -35.12 -110.37
C SER A 6 -58.81 -36.34 -111.32
N PRO A 7 -57.73 -37.18 -111.48
CA PRO A 7 -56.38 -37.20 -110.87
C PRO A 7 -55.18 -37.60 -111.82
N ILE A 8 -53.99 -37.76 -111.21
CA ILE A 8 -52.72 -38.47 -111.58
C ILE A 8 -51.78 -37.80 -112.60
N TRP A 9 -50.51 -37.52 -112.20
CA TRP A 9 -49.27 -37.83 -112.95
C TRP A 9 -47.97 -37.38 -112.23
N GLY A 10 -46.88 -38.14 -112.43
CA GLY A 10 -45.54 -37.55 -112.59
C GLY A 10 -44.47 -37.88 -111.55
N ASN A 11 -43.75 -38.98 -111.74
CA ASN A 11 -42.52 -39.36 -111.05
C ASN A 11 -41.39 -38.33 -111.33
N ARG A 12 -41.09 -37.43 -110.36
CA ARG A 12 -40.02 -36.42 -110.48
C ARG A 12 -38.65 -37.07 -110.20
N LYS A 13 -37.79 -37.18 -111.23
CA LYS A 13 -36.36 -37.50 -111.06
C LYS A 13 -35.68 -36.41 -110.22
N ILE A 14 -35.21 -36.77 -109.03
CA ILE A 14 -34.47 -35.88 -108.13
C ILE A 14 -33.13 -35.49 -108.76
N ASN A 15 -32.85 -34.18 -108.87
CA ASN A 15 -31.57 -33.67 -109.37
C ASN A 15 -30.46 -33.98 -108.35
N LYS A 16 -29.57 -34.91 -108.68
CA LYS A 16 -28.49 -35.41 -107.78
C LYS A 16 -27.63 -34.28 -107.17
N LYS A 17 -27.41 -33.15 -107.86
CA LYS A 17 -26.66 -31.99 -107.33
C LYS A 17 -27.44 -31.21 -106.27
N ARG A 18 -28.75 -31.03 -106.43
CA ARG A 18 -29.62 -30.38 -105.42
C ARG A 18 -29.83 -31.28 -104.20
N LEU A 19 -29.91 -32.60 -104.40
CA LEU A 19 -29.96 -33.58 -103.32
C LEU A 19 -28.66 -33.57 -102.49
N PHE A 20 -27.48 -33.52 -103.14
CA PHE A 20 -26.19 -33.41 -102.44
C PHE A 20 -26.03 -32.11 -101.64
N MET A 21 -26.45 -30.96 -102.18
CA MET A 21 -26.45 -29.69 -101.43
C MET A 21 -27.43 -29.68 -100.26
N LEU A 22 -28.61 -30.29 -100.42
CA LEU A 22 -29.61 -30.38 -99.36
C LEU A 22 -29.18 -31.34 -98.25
N ILE A 23 -28.52 -32.45 -98.61
CA ILE A 23 -27.86 -33.36 -97.66
C ILE A 23 -26.72 -32.63 -96.93
N GLY A 24 -25.86 -31.89 -97.65
CA GLY A 24 -24.78 -31.11 -97.04
C GLY A 24 -25.26 -30.02 -96.07
N ALA A 25 -26.33 -29.29 -96.42
CA ALA A 25 -26.94 -28.29 -95.54
C ALA A 25 -27.58 -28.93 -94.29
N VAL A 26 -28.23 -30.08 -94.45
CA VAL A 26 -28.76 -30.86 -93.32
C VAL A 26 -27.62 -31.37 -92.43
N VAL A 27 -26.51 -31.84 -92.99
CA VAL A 27 -25.33 -32.26 -92.21
C VAL A 27 -24.73 -31.08 -91.44
N CYS A 28 -24.55 -29.91 -92.06
CA CYS A 28 -24.05 -28.72 -91.37
C CYS A 28 -25.01 -28.22 -90.29
N PHE A 29 -26.33 -28.28 -90.53
CA PHE A 29 -27.35 -27.91 -89.54
C PHE A 29 -27.36 -28.89 -88.36
N ILE A 30 -27.26 -30.20 -88.62
CA ILE A 30 -27.15 -31.22 -87.59
C ILE A 30 -25.82 -31.06 -86.82
N ALA A 31 -24.71 -30.81 -87.51
CA ALA A 31 -23.42 -30.53 -86.86
C ALA A 31 -23.49 -29.26 -85.99
N GLY A 32 -24.19 -28.22 -86.47
CA GLY A 32 -24.47 -27.00 -85.71
C GLY A 32 -25.33 -27.26 -84.47
N LEU A 33 -26.40 -28.07 -84.59
CA LEU A 33 -27.23 -28.48 -83.46
C LEU A 33 -26.46 -29.31 -82.44
N ILE A 34 -25.63 -30.25 -82.90
CA ILE A 34 -24.77 -31.08 -82.04
C ILE A 34 -23.73 -30.19 -81.34
N TYR A 35 -23.10 -29.26 -82.05
CA TYR A 35 -22.13 -28.33 -81.48
C TYR A 35 -22.78 -27.38 -80.47
N SER A 36 -23.97 -26.85 -80.78
CA SER A 36 -24.73 -26.02 -79.83
C SER A 36 -25.19 -26.82 -78.61
N GLY A 37 -25.58 -28.08 -78.79
CA GLY A 37 -25.90 -28.98 -77.70
C GLY A 37 -24.68 -29.26 -76.83
N HIS A 38 -23.52 -29.50 -77.44
CA HIS A 38 -22.27 -29.64 -76.71
C HIS A 38 -21.91 -28.36 -75.93
N LEU A 39 -22.06 -27.17 -76.52
CA LEU A 39 -21.77 -25.89 -75.85
C LEU A 39 -22.72 -25.59 -74.68
N LEU A 40 -24.00 -25.98 -74.79
CA LEU A 40 -25.00 -25.71 -73.75
C LEU A 40 -24.97 -26.73 -72.61
N PHE A 41 -24.56 -27.98 -72.88
CA PHE A 41 -24.67 -29.12 -71.96
C PHE A 41 -23.31 -29.76 -71.61
N HIS A 42 -22.17 -29.13 -71.90
CA HIS A 42 -20.89 -29.67 -71.42
C HIS A 42 -20.78 -29.52 -69.90
N ALA A 43 -20.13 -30.50 -69.27
CA ALA A 43 -19.69 -30.45 -67.90
C ALA A 43 -18.36 -31.22 -67.86
N LYS A 44 -17.28 -30.52 -67.56
CA LYS A 44 -15.93 -31.09 -67.49
C LYS A 44 -15.21 -30.53 -66.26
N PRO A 45 -14.50 -31.35 -65.48
CA PRO A 45 -13.65 -30.85 -64.40
C PRO A 45 -12.69 -29.76 -64.91
N PHE A 46 -12.32 -28.84 -64.03
CA PHE A 46 -11.29 -27.86 -64.34
C PHE A 46 -9.93 -28.54 -64.61
N GLU A 47 -9.06 -27.88 -65.36
CA GLU A 47 -7.69 -28.35 -65.59
C GLU A 47 -6.80 -28.13 -64.35
N GLU A 48 -7.15 -27.14 -63.52
CA GLU A 48 -6.53 -26.84 -62.24
C GLU A 48 -7.60 -26.93 -61.14
N GLU A 49 -7.20 -27.41 -59.96
CA GLU A 49 -8.10 -27.54 -58.81
C GLU A 49 -8.53 -26.16 -58.29
N PRO A 50 -9.84 -25.89 -58.12
CA PRO A 50 -10.31 -24.66 -57.50
C PRO A 50 -9.81 -24.53 -56.05
N VAL A 51 -9.35 -23.33 -55.70
CA VAL A 51 -8.90 -22.98 -54.35
C VAL A 51 -9.88 -22.00 -53.73
N PHE A 52 -10.28 -22.25 -52.48
CA PHE A 52 -11.17 -21.40 -51.70
C PHE A 52 -10.51 -21.02 -50.38
N GLU A 53 -10.81 -19.82 -49.89
CA GLU A 53 -10.32 -19.34 -48.59
C GLU A 53 -11.09 -19.99 -47.44
N LEU A 54 -10.39 -20.29 -46.35
CA LEU A 54 -10.97 -20.83 -45.13
C LEU A 54 -12.02 -19.87 -44.53
N GLY A 55 -13.16 -20.42 -44.11
CA GLY A 55 -14.23 -19.65 -43.47
C GLY A 55 -15.14 -18.85 -44.42
N ASP A 56 -14.79 -18.73 -45.70
CA ASP A 56 -15.67 -18.13 -46.71
C ASP A 56 -16.87 -19.05 -47.01
N SER A 57 -18.04 -18.43 -47.23
CA SER A 57 -19.23 -19.17 -47.62
C SER A 57 -19.11 -19.69 -49.05
N LEU A 58 -19.09 -21.01 -49.22
CA LEU A 58 -19.20 -21.62 -50.54
C LEU A 58 -20.62 -21.42 -51.09
N THR A 59 -20.71 -21.01 -52.35
CA THR A 59 -22.00 -20.89 -53.05
C THR A 59 -22.29 -22.17 -53.83
N ASP A 60 -23.57 -22.55 -53.96
CA ASP A 60 -24.00 -23.74 -54.72
C ASP A 60 -23.84 -23.61 -56.25
N ASP A 61 -23.21 -22.53 -56.73
CA ASP A 61 -23.04 -22.24 -58.14
C ASP A 61 -22.10 -23.27 -58.79
N PRO A 62 -22.59 -24.13 -59.71
CA PRO A 62 -21.78 -25.18 -60.33
C PRO A 62 -20.56 -24.65 -61.08
N SER A 63 -20.64 -23.41 -61.59
CA SER A 63 -19.55 -22.79 -62.33
C SER A 63 -18.29 -22.54 -61.48
N ASN A 64 -18.40 -22.55 -60.15
CA ASN A 64 -17.25 -22.46 -59.24
C ASN A 64 -16.47 -23.77 -59.10
N PHE A 65 -17.08 -24.91 -59.45
CA PHE A 65 -16.51 -26.25 -59.22
C PHE A 65 -16.18 -26.97 -60.53
N ILE A 66 -16.91 -26.67 -61.61
CA ILE A 66 -16.77 -27.42 -62.86
C ILE A 66 -16.97 -26.50 -64.08
N ASN A 67 -16.25 -26.78 -65.16
CA ASN A 67 -16.42 -26.06 -66.42
C ASN A 67 -17.71 -26.52 -67.13
N VAL A 68 -18.77 -25.72 -66.99
CA VAL A 68 -20.13 -26.06 -67.42
C VAL A 68 -20.68 -25.12 -68.48
N GLY A 69 -21.49 -25.68 -69.38
CA GLY A 69 -22.25 -24.92 -70.36
C GLY A 69 -23.49 -24.29 -69.75
N PHE A 70 -24.05 -23.26 -70.40
CA PHE A 70 -25.15 -22.43 -69.86
C PHE A 70 -26.39 -23.19 -69.35
N ILE A 71 -26.74 -24.33 -69.96
CA ILE A 71 -27.88 -25.14 -69.49
C ILE A 71 -27.44 -26.12 -68.41
N ALA A 72 -26.22 -26.66 -68.48
CA ALA A 72 -25.65 -27.53 -67.45
C ALA A 72 -25.54 -26.81 -66.09
N ASP A 73 -25.11 -25.56 -66.11
CA ASP A 73 -24.98 -24.68 -64.95
C ASP A 73 -26.30 -24.51 -64.15
N LYS A 74 -27.46 -24.59 -64.81
CA LYS A 74 -28.77 -24.41 -64.16
C LYS A 74 -29.39 -25.69 -63.59
N ILE A 75 -28.81 -26.83 -63.89
CA ILE A 75 -29.40 -28.15 -63.57
C ILE A 75 -28.45 -29.04 -62.78
N ILE A 76 -27.16 -28.69 -62.73
CA ILE A 76 -26.20 -29.31 -61.84
C ILE A 76 -26.41 -28.77 -60.44
N ASN A 77 -26.37 -29.67 -59.46
CA ASN A 77 -26.32 -29.31 -58.05
C ASN A 77 -25.12 -30.05 -57.45
N PRO A 78 -24.01 -29.36 -57.13
CA PRO A 78 -22.86 -30.00 -56.52
C PRO A 78 -23.24 -30.54 -55.13
N ASP A 79 -22.73 -31.72 -54.79
CA ASP A 79 -22.85 -32.29 -53.45
C ASP A 79 -21.62 -31.88 -52.63
N MET A 80 -21.85 -30.96 -51.69
CA MET A 80 -20.84 -30.44 -50.77
C MET A 80 -21.02 -30.97 -49.34
N SER A 81 -21.83 -32.02 -49.14
CA SER A 81 -22.13 -32.54 -47.80
C SER A 81 -20.90 -33.06 -47.04
N GLU A 82 -19.83 -33.40 -47.76
CA GLU A 82 -18.55 -33.87 -47.21
C GLU A 82 -17.47 -32.76 -47.14
N VAL A 83 -17.78 -31.52 -47.54
CA VAL A 83 -16.84 -30.39 -47.51
C VAL A 83 -16.92 -29.68 -46.17
N ASP A 84 -15.81 -29.64 -45.43
CA ASP A 84 -15.68 -28.88 -44.19
C ASP A 84 -14.95 -27.55 -44.43
N ILE A 85 -15.69 -26.46 -44.48
CA ILE A 85 -15.14 -25.10 -44.65
C ILE A 85 -14.47 -24.53 -43.40
N SER A 86 -14.42 -25.30 -42.31
CA SER A 86 -13.78 -24.90 -41.05
C SER A 86 -12.42 -25.55 -40.82
N SER A 87 -11.93 -26.35 -41.77
CA SER A 87 -10.62 -26.99 -41.72
C SER A 87 -9.92 -26.91 -43.08
N PRO A 88 -8.64 -26.47 -43.16
CA PRO A 88 -7.86 -26.53 -44.39
C PRO A 88 -7.70 -27.96 -44.89
N GLY A 89 -7.75 -28.16 -46.20
CA GLY A 89 -7.60 -29.50 -46.78
C GLY A 89 -8.12 -29.65 -48.20
N ASN A 90 -7.95 -30.86 -48.74
CA ASN A 90 -8.49 -31.24 -50.03
C ASN A 90 -9.81 -31.97 -49.83
N TYR A 91 -10.86 -31.51 -50.50
CA TYR A 91 -12.20 -32.05 -50.39
C TYR A 91 -12.73 -32.50 -51.73
N HIS A 92 -13.58 -33.51 -51.69
CA HIS A 92 -14.17 -34.10 -52.89
C HIS A 92 -15.59 -33.59 -53.08
N VAL A 93 -15.89 -33.00 -54.24
CA VAL A 93 -17.23 -32.52 -54.58
C VAL A 93 -17.84 -33.45 -55.61
N GLY A 94 -18.92 -34.13 -55.22
CA GLY A 94 -19.67 -35.03 -56.09
C GLY A 94 -20.61 -34.27 -57.01
N ILE A 95 -20.61 -34.59 -58.31
CA ILE A 95 -21.46 -33.91 -59.30
C ILE A 95 -22.21 -34.96 -60.12
N ARG A 96 -23.53 -35.06 -59.93
CA ARG A 96 -24.38 -35.97 -60.72
C ARG A 96 -25.04 -35.22 -61.89
N TYR A 97 -24.72 -35.63 -63.12
CA TYR A 97 -25.20 -34.96 -64.33
C TYR A 97 -25.59 -35.97 -65.44
N PHE A 98 -26.87 -35.98 -65.86
CA PHE A 98 -27.40 -36.89 -66.89
C PHE A 98 -27.00 -38.37 -66.73
N GLY A 99 -27.05 -38.90 -65.51
CA GLY A 99 -26.69 -40.29 -65.22
C GLY A 99 -25.19 -40.59 -65.27
N ARG A 100 -24.35 -39.55 -65.37
CA ARG A 100 -22.90 -39.62 -65.15
C ARG A 100 -22.60 -39.11 -63.75
N ASP A 101 -21.76 -39.83 -63.02
CA ASP A 101 -21.16 -39.36 -61.80
C ASP A 101 -19.82 -38.71 -62.20
N LEU A 102 -19.74 -37.40 -62.04
CA LEU A 102 -18.55 -36.59 -62.16
C LEU A 102 -18.09 -36.23 -60.76
N SER A 103 -16.83 -35.88 -60.63
CA SER A 103 -16.32 -35.28 -59.41
C SER A 103 -15.17 -34.34 -59.72
N THR A 104 -14.96 -33.43 -58.79
CA THR A 104 -13.81 -32.53 -58.78
C THR A 104 -13.24 -32.49 -57.38
N ASP A 105 -11.92 -32.37 -57.30
CA ASP A 105 -11.25 -32.06 -56.06
C ASP A 105 -11.18 -30.54 -55.92
N ILE A 106 -11.43 -30.02 -54.72
CA ILE A 106 -11.24 -28.62 -54.35
C ILE A 106 -10.26 -28.54 -53.19
N ARG A 107 -9.59 -27.40 -53.07
CA ARG A 107 -8.64 -27.15 -52.00
C ARG A 107 -9.10 -25.96 -51.17
N ILE A 108 -9.22 -26.14 -49.87
CA ILE A 108 -9.44 -25.06 -48.91
C ILE A 108 -8.10 -24.71 -48.29
N GLU A 109 -7.65 -23.48 -48.48
CA GLU A 109 -6.43 -22.94 -47.89
C GLU A 109 -6.78 -21.72 -47.04
N ASP A 110 -6.01 -21.48 -46.00
CA ASP A 110 -6.08 -20.23 -45.26
C ASP A 110 -4.90 -19.34 -45.65
N THR A 111 -5.18 -18.21 -46.27
CA THR A 111 -4.17 -17.21 -46.63
C THR A 111 -4.31 -15.92 -45.82
N VAL A 112 -5.28 -15.85 -44.91
CA VAL A 112 -5.58 -14.66 -44.13
C VAL A 112 -4.76 -14.68 -42.85
N THR A 113 -4.11 -13.57 -42.52
CA THR A 113 -3.36 -13.45 -41.26
C THR A 113 -4.28 -13.14 -40.09
N PRO A 114 -3.97 -13.61 -38.88
CA PRO A 114 -4.72 -13.25 -37.67
C PRO A 114 -4.82 -11.75 -37.40
N GLU A 115 -5.97 -11.29 -36.91
CA GLU A 115 -6.24 -9.89 -36.57
C GLU A 115 -6.27 -9.70 -35.05
N PHE A 116 -5.44 -8.78 -34.52
CA PHE A 116 -5.47 -8.42 -33.10
C PHE A 116 -6.62 -7.47 -32.77
N LEU A 117 -7.37 -7.79 -31.72
CA LEU A 117 -8.35 -6.90 -31.08
C LEU A 117 -7.75 -6.38 -29.78
N TYR A 118 -7.58 -5.07 -29.65
CA TYR A 118 -6.92 -4.43 -28.50
C TYR A 118 -7.91 -4.13 -27.36
N LYS A 119 -7.40 -4.03 -26.13
CA LYS A 119 -8.16 -3.51 -24.99
C LYS A 119 -8.32 -1.99 -25.13
N GLU A 120 -9.36 -1.44 -24.49
CA GLU A 120 -9.55 0.01 -24.41
C GLU A 120 -8.73 0.59 -23.26
N GLY A 121 -8.07 1.74 -23.49
CA GLY A 121 -7.28 2.44 -22.48
C GLY A 121 -5.82 1.97 -22.35
N PRO A 122 -5.03 2.63 -21.49
CA PRO A 122 -3.69 2.17 -21.13
C PRO A 122 -3.75 0.84 -20.38
N LEU A 123 -2.67 0.06 -20.48
CA LEU A 123 -2.53 -1.22 -19.80
C LEU A 123 -1.63 -1.07 -18.57
N TYR A 124 -2.17 -1.37 -17.39
CA TYR A 124 -1.45 -1.35 -16.12
C TYR A 124 -1.32 -2.77 -15.57
N PHE A 125 -0.13 -3.10 -15.07
CA PHE A 125 0.17 -4.38 -14.44
C PHE A 125 0.91 -4.16 -13.13
N LEU A 126 0.62 -5.00 -12.14
CA LEU A 126 1.33 -4.98 -10.86
C LEU A 126 2.76 -5.50 -11.02
N THR A 127 3.69 -4.93 -10.29
CA THR A 127 5.00 -5.55 -10.04
C THR A 127 4.84 -6.97 -9.49
N ASP A 128 5.84 -7.80 -9.75
CA ASP A 128 5.90 -9.21 -9.33
C ASP A 128 4.78 -10.10 -9.88
N THR A 129 4.05 -9.68 -10.91
CA THR A 129 3.03 -10.50 -11.59
C THR A 129 3.52 -11.03 -12.95
N ASP A 130 3.06 -12.23 -13.31
CA ASP A 130 3.33 -12.83 -14.61
C ASP A 130 2.39 -12.22 -15.67
N ILE A 131 2.97 -11.55 -16.67
CA ILE A 131 2.24 -10.96 -17.79
C ILE A 131 2.34 -11.88 -19.00
N ARG A 132 1.20 -12.36 -19.50
CA ARG A 132 1.13 -13.21 -20.70
C ARG A 132 0.73 -12.39 -21.92
N PRO A 133 1.05 -12.85 -23.14
CA PRO A 133 0.64 -12.15 -24.35
C PRO A 133 -0.88 -11.90 -24.44
N ALA A 134 -1.68 -12.84 -23.92
CA ALA A 134 -3.14 -12.72 -23.91
C ALA A 134 -3.65 -11.61 -22.99
N ASP A 135 -2.88 -11.20 -21.97
CA ASP A 135 -3.26 -10.13 -21.05
C ASP A 135 -3.11 -8.75 -21.71
N LEU A 136 -2.36 -8.65 -22.81
CA LEU A 136 -2.07 -7.41 -23.53
C LEU A 136 -3.11 -7.05 -24.61
N ILE A 137 -4.02 -7.96 -24.92
CA ILE A 137 -5.01 -7.80 -25.98
C ILE A 137 -6.38 -8.25 -25.50
N SER A 138 -7.44 -7.87 -26.22
CA SER A 138 -8.79 -8.34 -25.95
C SER A 138 -9.01 -9.74 -26.55
N ALA A 139 -8.59 -9.95 -27.80
CA ALA A 139 -8.68 -11.22 -28.49
C ALA A 139 -7.82 -11.24 -29.76
N VAL A 140 -7.69 -12.42 -30.37
CA VAL A 140 -7.22 -12.59 -31.75
C VAL A 140 -8.38 -13.15 -32.56
N LYS A 141 -8.64 -12.57 -33.72
CA LYS A 141 -9.69 -12.98 -34.63
C LYS A 141 -9.06 -13.58 -35.88
N ASP A 142 -9.44 -14.82 -36.17
CA ASP A 142 -9.02 -15.54 -37.37
C ASP A 142 -10.10 -16.55 -37.79
N ALA A 143 -10.10 -16.97 -39.06
CA ALA A 143 -10.99 -18.03 -39.55
C ALA A 143 -10.49 -19.41 -39.09
N ASP A 144 -9.17 -19.58 -38.98
CA ASP A 144 -8.51 -20.66 -38.29
C ASP A 144 -8.75 -20.53 -36.78
N LYS A 145 -9.15 -21.64 -36.16
CA LYS A 145 -9.44 -21.69 -34.72
C LYS A 145 -8.19 -22.02 -33.90
N ASP A 146 -7.12 -22.50 -34.54
CA ASP A 146 -5.87 -22.87 -33.88
C ASP A 146 -4.82 -21.76 -34.05
N VAL A 147 -5.03 -20.67 -33.32
CA VAL A 147 -4.10 -19.53 -33.28
C VAL A 147 -3.27 -19.58 -32.01
N THR A 148 -1.95 -19.54 -32.16
CA THR A 148 -0.99 -19.48 -31.05
C THR A 148 -0.47 -18.06 -30.85
N LEU A 149 -0.39 -17.62 -29.59
CA LEU A 149 0.06 -16.28 -29.23
C LEU A 149 1.33 -16.34 -28.38
N ARG A 150 2.36 -15.58 -28.75
CA ARG A 150 3.68 -15.58 -28.09
C ARG A 150 4.32 -14.19 -28.11
N PHE A 151 5.30 -13.96 -27.24
CA PHE A 151 6.19 -12.79 -27.35
C PHE A 151 7.21 -12.98 -28.48
N ASP A 152 7.57 -11.89 -29.15
CA ASP A 152 8.51 -11.86 -30.28
C ASP A 152 9.82 -11.14 -29.89
N GLY A 153 10.92 -11.90 -29.80
CA GLY A 153 12.27 -11.34 -29.75
C GLY A 153 13.13 -11.64 -28.52
N ASN A 154 14.30 -12.23 -28.79
CA ASN A 154 15.60 -12.28 -28.09
C ASN A 154 15.75 -12.59 -26.58
N LEU A 155 14.69 -12.72 -25.80
CA LEU A 155 14.76 -13.35 -24.47
C LEU A 155 13.77 -14.52 -24.40
N ILE A 156 14.16 -15.62 -25.05
CA ILE A 156 13.59 -16.98 -24.85
C ILE A 156 12.12 -17.10 -25.33
N ASN A 157 11.72 -18.28 -25.80
CA ASN A 157 10.30 -18.64 -25.88
C ASN A 157 9.77 -18.68 -24.44
N VAL A 158 9.43 -17.54 -23.85
CA VAL A 158 8.84 -17.45 -22.52
C VAL A 158 7.33 -17.33 -22.64
N GLU A 159 6.62 -18.04 -21.77
CA GLU A 159 5.16 -18.02 -21.70
C GLU A 159 4.65 -16.76 -20.97
N SER A 160 5.49 -16.15 -20.13
CA SER A 160 5.21 -14.91 -19.38
C SER A 160 6.44 -14.01 -19.26
N LEU A 161 6.18 -12.73 -19.01
CA LEU A 161 7.16 -11.72 -18.58
C LEU A 161 6.92 -11.38 -17.11
N HIS A 162 7.99 -11.04 -16.40
CA HIS A 162 7.97 -10.70 -14.99
C HIS A 162 8.87 -9.50 -14.73
N TYR A 163 8.37 -8.53 -13.96
CA TYR A 163 9.04 -7.27 -13.67
C TYR A 163 8.98 -7.01 -12.17
N ASP A 164 10.14 -6.74 -11.58
CA ASP A 164 10.34 -6.48 -10.15
C ASP A 164 10.45 -4.98 -9.82
N VAL A 165 10.47 -4.11 -10.84
CA VAL A 165 10.59 -2.66 -10.71
C VAL A 165 9.55 -1.97 -11.62
N PRO A 166 8.89 -0.91 -11.15
CA PRO A 166 7.99 -0.10 -11.97
C PRO A 166 8.64 0.46 -13.24
N GLY A 167 7.84 0.66 -14.28
CA GLY A 167 8.32 1.25 -15.52
C GLY A 167 7.39 1.13 -16.72
N ASN A 168 7.75 1.88 -17.76
CA ASN A 168 7.11 1.79 -19.08
C ASN A 168 7.79 0.71 -19.91
N HIS A 169 7.00 -0.21 -20.45
CA HIS A 169 7.49 -1.35 -21.23
C HIS A 169 6.79 -1.42 -22.58
N ALA A 170 7.53 -1.92 -23.58
CA ALA A 170 7.03 -2.13 -24.92
C ALA A 170 7.50 -3.49 -25.43
N VAL A 171 6.58 -4.35 -25.83
CA VAL A 171 6.89 -5.74 -26.25
C VAL A 171 6.21 -6.09 -27.56
N TRP A 172 6.90 -6.85 -28.39
CA TRP A 172 6.29 -7.43 -29.57
C TRP A 172 5.56 -8.72 -29.21
N ILE A 173 4.34 -8.87 -29.71
CA ILE A 173 3.60 -10.13 -29.69
C ILE A 173 3.37 -10.62 -31.12
N VAL A 174 3.35 -11.94 -31.29
CA VAL A 174 3.09 -12.62 -32.56
C VAL A 174 1.97 -13.63 -32.38
N ALA A 175 0.99 -13.56 -33.28
CA ALA A 175 -0.04 -14.56 -33.47
C ALA A 175 0.29 -15.38 -34.72
N ASN A 176 0.31 -16.70 -34.61
CA ASN A 176 0.45 -17.62 -35.75
C ASN A 176 -0.74 -18.57 -35.80
N ASP A 177 -1.38 -18.68 -36.95
CA ASP A 177 -2.37 -19.73 -37.22
C ASP A 177 -1.70 -21.08 -37.52
N SER A 178 -2.51 -22.12 -37.76
CA SER A 178 -2.01 -23.47 -38.07
C SER A 178 -1.54 -23.63 -39.52
N SER A 179 -1.94 -22.72 -40.41
CA SER A 179 -1.60 -22.67 -41.84
C SER A 179 -0.28 -21.93 -42.12
N GLY A 180 0.28 -21.28 -41.11
CA GLY A 180 1.56 -20.58 -41.15
C GLY A 180 1.47 -19.08 -41.44
N ASN A 181 0.28 -18.48 -41.46
CA ASN A 181 0.16 -17.03 -41.53
C ASN A 181 0.40 -16.43 -40.14
N SER A 182 0.99 -15.23 -40.12
CA SER A 182 1.43 -14.59 -38.89
C SER A 182 1.21 -13.09 -38.89
N ALA A 183 0.80 -12.58 -37.74
CA ALA A 183 0.65 -11.15 -37.48
C ALA A 183 1.47 -10.75 -36.25
N ARG A 184 2.02 -9.54 -36.28
CA ARG A 184 2.83 -8.98 -35.19
C ARG A 184 2.31 -7.61 -34.77
N ALA A 185 2.36 -7.33 -33.47
CA ALA A 185 2.00 -6.04 -32.90
C ALA A 185 2.98 -5.64 -31.79
N LEU A 186 3.28 -4.34 -31.69
CA LEU A 186 4.01 -3.75 -30.57
C LEU A 186 2.99 -3.22 -29.58
N ILE A 187 3.05 -3.68 -28.33
CA ILE A 187 2.14 -3.24 -27.27
C ILE A 187 2.93 -2.51 -26.20
N ASP A 188 2.46 -1.31 -25.85
CA ASP A 188 2.96 -0.54 -24.72
C ASP A 188 2.10 -0.80 -23.48
N PHE A 189 2.73 -0.94 -22.33
CA PHE A 189 2.08 -1.09 -21.03
C PHE A 189 2.98 -0.53 -19.92
N ILE A 190 2.37 -0.32 -18.75
CA ILE A 190 3.04 0.23 -17.58
C ILE A 190 2.97 -0.83 -16.47
N VAL A 191 4.12 -1.11 -15.86
CA VAL A 191 4.20 -1.89 -14.64
C VAL A 191 4.33 -0.93 -13.48
N ASP A 192 3.52 -1.11 -12.45
CA ASP A 192 3.54 -0.26 -11.27
C ASP A 192 3.31 -1.04 -9.97
N ALA A 193 3.68 -0.43 -8.84
CA ALA A 193 3.41 -0.98 -7.52
C ALA A 193 2.22 -0.24 -6.89
N PRO A 194 1.45 -0.85 -5.97
CA PRO A 194 0.46 -0.12 -5.20
C PRO A 194 1.12 0.94 -4.31
N PRO A 195 0.43 2.05 -4.01
CA PRO A 195 0.98 3.11 -3.18
C PRO A 195 1.27 2.61 -1.75
N GLN A 196 2.37 3.05 -1.17
CA GLN A 196 2.69 2.81 0.24
C GLN A 196 1.93 3.81 1.11
N LEU A 197 1.11 3.31 2.04
CA LEU A 197 0.35 4.10 3.01
C LEU A 197 0.96 3.96 4.40
N ASP A 198 1.35 5.09 5.00
CA ASP A 198 1.88 5.16 6.36
C ASP A 198 0.91 5.90 7.28
N VAL A 199 0.39 5.17 8.27
CA VAL A 199 -0.53 5.64 9.32
C VAL A 199 -0.44 4.65 10.48
N HIS A 200 -0.52 5.12 11.72
CA HIS A 200 -0.52 4.27 12.92
C HIS A 200 -1.74 3.34 12.99
N ASP A 201 -1.63 2.22 13.71
CA ASP A 201 -2.73 1.25 13.87
C ASP A 201 -3.80 1.73 14.86
N ASP A 202 -3.40 2.47 15.89
CA ASP A 202 -4.28 2.90 16.99
C ASP A 202 -4.28 4.42 17.17
N PHE A 203 -5.42 5.00 17.48
CA PHE A 203 -5.56 6.40 17.85
C PHE A 203 -6.26 6.51 19.20
N TYR A 204 -5.66 7.20 20.15
CA TYR A 204 -6.25 7.52 21.45
C TYR A 204 -6.63 8.99 21.46
N ILE A 205 -7.93 9.27 21.43
CA ILE A 205 -8.46 10.63 21.26
C ILE A 205 -9.20 11.04 22.53
N ALA A 206 -8.77 12.14 23.14
CA ALA A 206 -9.44 12.70 24.30
C ALA A 206 -10.85 13.17 23.91
N THR A 207 -11.85 12.88 24.76
CA THR A 207 -13.23 13.33 24.53
C THR A 207 -13.31 14.83 24.29
N GLY A 208 -14.04 15.25 23.25
CA GLY A 208 -14.20 16.65 22.87
C GLY A 208 -13.07 17.23 22.01
N SER A 209 -12.09 16.42 21.60
CA SER A 209 -11.07 16.86 20.63
C SER A 209 -11.68 17.14 19.26
N GLU A 210 -11.22 18.19 18.58
CA GLU A 210 -11.62 18.52 17.20
C GLU A 210 -10.41 18.31 16.28
N GLU A 211 -10.32 17.15 15.63
CA GLU A 211 -9.14 16.79 14.84
C GLU A 211 -9.48 16.12 13.51
N ASN A 212 -8.65 16.40 12.50
CA ASN A 212 -8.72 15.76 11.19
C ASN A 212 -7.70 14.63 11.11
N LEU A 213 -8.19 13.39 11.10
CA LEU A 213 -7.36 12.19 11.06
C LEU A 213 -6.44 12.10 9.82
N LEU A 214 -6.81 12.75 8.71
CA LEU A 214 -5.99 12.79 7.51
C LEU A 214 -4.63 13.49 7.72
N ASN A 215 -4.49 14.32 8.76
CA ASN A 215 -3.22 14.96 9.08
C ASN A 215 -2.17 13.97 9.62
N TYR A 216 -2.58 12.76 9.99
CA TYR A 216 -1.73 11.72 10.61
C TYR A 216 -1.46 10.54 9.67
N ALA A 217 -1.73 10.70 8.38
CA ALA A 217 -1.46 9.70 7.36
C ALA A 217 -0.66 10.31 6.20
N THR A 218 0.28 9.55 5.66
CA THR A 218 1.03 9.92 4.47
C THR A 218 1.02 8.79 3.46
N ALA A 219 1.15 9.11 2.18
CA ALA A 219 1.18 8.11 1.13
C ALA A 219 2.21 8.47 0.08
N PHE A 220 2.98 7.49 -0.37
CA PHE A 220 4.00 7.64 -1.39
C PHE A 220 3.96 6.48 -2.36
N ASP A 221 4.14 6.77 -3.64
CA ASP A 221 4.31 5.78 -4.69
C ASP A 221 5.58 6.10 -5.52
N GLU A 222 6.25 5.06 -6.03
CA GLU A 222 7.51 5.24 -6.78
C GLU A 222 7.30 5.93 -8.14
N THR A 223 6.15 5.72 -8.79
CA THR A 223 5.80 6.25 -10.10
C THR A 223 5.10 7.61 -9.99
N ASP A 224 4.17 7.74 -9.05
CA ASP A 224 3.35 8.95 -8.86
C ASP A 224 3.92 9.96 -7.84
N GLY A 225 4.83 9.53 -6.96
CA GLY A 225 5.42 10.37 -5.93
C GLY A 225 4.53 10.53 -4.69
N ASP A 226 4.47 11.75 -4.14
CA ASP A 226 3.69 12.03 -2.93
C ASP A 226 2.19 12.06 -3.22
N LEU A 227 1.46 11.10 -2.65
CA LEU A 227 0.02 10.91 -2.78
C LEU A 227 -0.73 11.28 -1.49
N THR A 228 -0.07 11.90 -0.51
CA THR A 228 -0.67 12.23 0.80
C THR A 228 -1.96 13.03 0.68
N GLY A 229 -2.02 13.97 -0.27
CA GLY A 229 -3.22 14.77 -0.53
C GLY A 229 -4.41 14.01 -1.14
N ASN A 230 -4.19 12.77 -1.61
CA ASN A 230 -5.19 11.92 -2.24
C ASN A 230 -5.75 10.85 -1.29
N ILE A 231 -5.28 10.79 -0.05
CA ILE A 231 -5.79 9.87 0.96
C ILE A 231 -7.25 10.23 1.27
N THR A 232 -8.09 9.21 1.30
CA THR A 232 -9.51 9.32 1.62
C THR A 232 -9.83 8.53 2.88
N LEU A 233 -10.80 9.03 3.64
CA LEU A 233 -11.31 8.38 4.85
C LEU A 233 -12.64 7.71 4.53
N ILE A 234 -12.74 6.42 4.83
CA ILE A 234 -13.97 5.65 4.73
C ILE A 234 -14.44 5.37 6.17
N SER A 235 -15.39 6.17 6.64
CA SER A 235 -16.07 6.00 7.93
C SER A 235 -17.52 6.50 7.84
N GLU A 236 -18.39 6.03 8.74
CA GLU A 236 -19.81 6.43 8.75
C GLU A 236 -20.03 7.80 9.40
N GLU A 237 -19.17 8.22 10.33
CA GLU A 237 -19.02 9.57 10.93
C GLU A 237 -18.01 9.45 12.08
N CYS A 238 -17.09 10.40 12.26
CA CYS A 238 -16.19 10.41 13.41
C CYS A 238 -16.76 11.34 14.50
N ASP A 239 -17.31 10.76 15.58
CA ASP A 239 -17.77 11.49 16.75
C ASP A 239 -16.82 11.21 17.94
N TYR A 240 -16.23 12.28 18.47
CA TYR A 240 -15.31 12.23 19.61
C TYR A 240 -15.93 12.80 20.89
N SER A 241 -17.24 13.06 20.92
CA SER A 241 -17.92 13.72 22.04
C SER A 241 -18.20 12.80 23.23
N GLU A 242 -18.29 11.49 22.99
CA GLU A 242 -18.52 10.47 24.02
C GLU A 242 -17.46 9.38 23.95
N GLU A 243 -17.21 8.70 25.08
CA GLU A 243 -16.24 7.60 25.10
C GLU A 243 -16.75 6.41 24.27
N THR A 244 -15.99 6.00 23.26
CA THR A 244 -16.36 4.91 22.34
C THR A 244 -15.14 4.42 21.57
N ASP A 245 -15.20 3.14 21.15
CA ASP A 245 -14.24 2.55 20.22
C ASP A 245 -14.91 2.34 18.86
N PHE A 246 -14.24 2.70 17.77
CA PHE A 246 -14.70 2.42 16.40
C PHE A 246 -13.53 2.29 15.42
N THR A 247 -13.78 1.74 14.23
CA THR A 247 -12.76 1.62 13.19
C THR A 247 -12.99 2.60 12.05
N VAL A 248 -11.89 3.02 11.45
CA VAL A 248 -11.86 3.90 10.29
C VAL A 248 -10.89 3.34 9.26
N THR A 249 -11.24 3.39 7.98
CA THR A 249 -10.36 2.92 6.91
C THR A 249 -9.77 4.10 6.14
N PHE A 250 -8.43 4.20 6.12
CA PHE A 250 -7.70 5.09 5.22
C PHE A 250 -7.49 4.36 3.89
N SER A 251 -7.72 5.06 2.78
CA SER A 251 -7.58 4.48 1.44
C SER A 251 -6.97 5.48 0.47
N VAL A 252 -6.01 5.03 -0.33
CA VAL A 252 -5.34 5.82 -1.36
C VAL A 252 -5.23 4.99 -2.64
N THR A 253 -5.54 5.62 -3.76
CA THR A 253 -5.42 5.04 -5.11
C THR A 253 -4.43 5.87 -5.91
N ASP A 254 -3.56 5.18 -6.64
CA ASP A 254 -2.58 5.79 -7.55
C ASP A 254 -3.20 6.14 -8.92
N SER A 255 -2.37 6.60 -9.87
CA SER A 255 -2.83 6.93 -11.23
C SER A 255 -3.07 5.71 -12.13
N CYS A 256 -2.52 4.57 -11.76
CA CYS A 256 -2.67 3.26 -12.41
C CYS A 256 -3.88 2.46 -11.89
N GLU A 257 -4.69 3.06 -11.02
CA GLU A 257 -5.87 2.49 -10.37
C GLU A 257 -5.58 1.41 -9.31
N PHE A 258 -4.33 1.23 -8.87
CA PHE A 258 -4.02 0.37 -7.73
C PHE A 258 -4.31 1.08 -6.41
N ASN A 259 -4.89 0.34 -5.46
CA ASN A 259 -5.37 0.87 -4.20
C ASN A 259 -4.70 0.17 -3.02
N THR A 260 -4.32 0.97 -2.03
CA THR A 260 -3.92 0.51 -0.70
C THR A 260 -4.89 1.08 0.33
N SER A 261 -5.35 0.20 1.22
CA SER A 261 -6.23 0.59 2.32
C SER A 261 -5.74 0.02 3.64
N LYS A 262 -5.86 0.79 4.71
CA LYS A 262 -5.52 0.37 6.08
C LYS A 262 -6.66 0.71 7.04
N GLU A 263 -7.14 -0.30 7.76
CA GLU A 263 -8.09 -0.13 8.86
C GLU A 263 -7.33 0.24 10.13
N VAL A 264 -7.86 1.22 10.86
CA VAL A 264 -7.28 1.84 12.06
C VAL A 264 -8.31 1.85 13.17
N THR A 265 -7.89 1.59 14.40
CA THR A 265 -8.77 1.62 15.58
C THR A 265 -8.71 2.98 16.25
N ILE A 266 -9.88 3.57 16.51
CA ILE A 266 -10.03 4.83 17.23
C ILE A 266 -10.61 4.53 18.62
N HIS A 267 -9.90 4.98 19.65
CA HIS A 267 -10.28 4.90 21.04
C HIS A 267 -10.56 6.29 21.59
N VAL A 268 -11.85 6.64 21.72
CA VAL A 268 -12.27 7.90 22.34
C VAL A 268 -12.47 7.69 23.83
N MET A 269 -11.73 8.41 24.67
CA MET A 269 -11.88 8.31 26.12
C MET A 269 -11.44 9.57 26.85
N ASP A 270 -11.74 9.68 28.13
CA ASP A 270 -11.27 10.78 28.96
C ASP A 270 -9.73 10.90 28.97
N ALA A 271 -9.21 12.13 29.02
CA ALA A 271 -7.78 12.39 28.97
C ALA A 271 -7.01 11.73 30.14
N GLU A 272 -7.58 11.66 31.35
CA GLU A 272 -6.95 10.97 32.48
C GLU A 272 -6.86 9.46 32.25
N LYS A 273 -7.81 8.87 31.52
CA LYS A 273 -7.75 7.45 31.15
C LYS A 273 -6.64 7.19 30.15
N ILE A 274 -6.46 8.06 29.16
CA ILE A 274 -5.33 7.98 28.22
C ILE A 274 -4.02 8.05 29.01
N GLN A 275 -3.90 9.00 29.94
CA GLN A 275 -2.73 9.11 30.84
C GLN A 275 -2.51 7.85 31.68
N ALA A 276 -3.56 7.20 32.15
CA ALA A 276 -3.43 5.95 32.87
C ALA A 276 -2.95 4.79 32.00
N LEU A 277 -3.28 4.80 30.70
CA LEU A 277 -2.82 3.77 29.75
C LEU A 277 -1.35 3.97 29.35
N ILE A 278 -0.92 5.23 29.16
CA ILE A 278 0.49 5.61 29.02
C ILE A 278 1.26 5.15 30.28
N GLY A 279 0.70 5.45 31.46
CA GLY A 279 1.07 4.98 32.80
C GLY A 279 1.54 3.53 32.88
N ARG A 280 0.81 2.66 32.21
CA ARG A 280 0.98 1.22 32.27
C ARG A 280 1.80 0.66 31.11
N GLY A 281 2.29 1.52 30.21
CA GLY A 281 2.91 1.10 28.95
C GLY A 281 1.97 0.31 28.05
N THR A 282 0.64 0.51 28.16
CA THR A 282 -0.35 -0.19 27.32
C THR A 282 -0.37 0.38 25.90
N ILE A 283 -0.10 1.68 25.76
CA ILE A 283 -0.08 2.39 24.49
C ILE A 283 1.33 2.29 23.90
N SER A 284 1.43 1.78 22.67
CA SER A 284 2.69 1.73 21.93
C SER A 284 3.00 3.09 21.31
N ARG A 285 4.12 3.72 21.69
CA ARG A 285 4.56 4.99 21.10
C ARG A 285 4.87 4.89 19.59
N LYS A 286 5.23 3.70 19.10
CA LYS A 286 5.57 3.47 17.68
C LYS A 286 4.37 3.37 16.75
N ASN A 287 3.21 3.04 17.30
CA ASN A 287 2.09 2.55 16.51
C ASN A 287 0.76 3.11 16.98
N ALA A 288 0.81 4.12 17.85
CA ALA A 288 -0.36 4.81 18.34
C ALA A 288 -0.19 6.31 18.19
N THR A 289 -1.24 6.98 17.76
CA THR A 289 -1.36 8.43 17.77
C THR A 289 -2.17 8.85 18.98
N ILE A 290 -1.68 9.82 19.76
CA ILE A 290 -2.40 10.35 20.91
C ILE A 290 -2.85 11.77 20.58
N ILE A 291 -4.14 12.04 20.76
CA ILE A 291 -4.80 13.29 20.42
C ILE A 291 -5.48 13.83 21.67
N GLY A 292 -5.21 15.10 22.01
CA GLY A 292 -5.79 15.77 23.17
C GLY A 292 -5.19 15.37 24.53
N ALA A 293 -4.29 14.38 24.56
CA ALA A 293 -3.37 14.10 25.67
C ALA A 293 -1.94 14.38 25.16
N ILE A 294 -1.32 15.47 25.61
CA ILE A 294 -0.36 16.20 24.76
C ILE A 294 1.12 15.86 25.05
N ASN A 295 1.41 15.03 26.06
CA ASN A 295 2.78 14.53 26.28
C ASN A 295 2.87 13.02 26.05
N VAL A 296 3.42 12.64 24.90
CA VAL A 296 3.62 11.22 24.52
C VAL A 296 4.74 10.54 25.30
N TYR A 297 5.67 11.34 25.83
CA TYR A 297 6.79 10.85 26.64
C TYR A 297 6.45 10.75 28.11
N ASP A 298 5.30 11.25 28.54
CA ASP A 298 4.86 11.24 29.93
C ASP A 298 4.91 9.83 30.53
N THR A 299 5.28 9.73 31.81
CA THR A 299 5.17 8.47 32.54
C THR A 299 3.72 8.04 32.70
N GLY A 300 2.76 8.96 32.60
CA GLY A 300 1.34 8.77 32.83
C GLY A 300 0.99 8.55 34.30
N LEU A 301 -0.30 8.34 34.57
CA LEU A 301 -0.78 7.99 35.90
C LEU A 301 -0.70 6.48 36.13
N ILE A 302 0.10 6.07 37.10
CA ILE A 302 0.25 4.67 37.45
C ILE A 302 -0.79 4.31 38.49
N SER A 303 -1.60 3.29 38.20
CA SER A 303 -2.64 2.81 39.14
C SER A 303 -2.26 1.43 39.69
N ASN A 304 -1.04 1.30 40.20
CA ASN A 304 -0.61 0.06 40.83
C ASN A 304 -1.30 -0.12 42.19
N GLN A 305 -1.49 -1.37 42.63
CA GLN A 305 -1.96 -1.65 43.98
C GLN A 305 -0.84 -1.50 45.02
N ASN A 306 0.44 -1.50 44.58
CA ASN A 306 1.61 -1.36 45.42
C ASN A 306 2.47 -0.16 44.97
N PHE A 307 2.77 0.74 45.90
CA PHE A 307 3.62 1.91 45.66
C PHE A 307 5.06 1.53 45.27
N GLU A 308 5.60 0.42 45.77
CA GLU A 308 6.94 -0.03 45.40
C GLU A 308 7.04 -0.32 43.90
N ASN A 309 6.02 -0.97 43.35
CA ASN A 309 5.97 -1.23 41.91
C ASN A 309 5.78 0.05 41.11
N THR A 310 5.02 1.03 41.63
CA THR A 310 4.89 2.34 40.98
C THR A 310 6.26 3.01 40.80
N LEU A 311 7.14 2.96 41.80
CA LEU A 311 8.47 3.57 41.67
C LEU A 311 9.34 2.85 40.63
N ILE A 312 9.27 1.52 40.57
CA ILE A 312 9.95 0.72 39.53
C ILE A 312 9.45 1.12 38.13
N ASP A 313 8.14 1.31 37.98
CA ASP A 313 7.52 1.73 36.71
C ASP A 313 7.94 3.17 36.30
N LEU A 314 8.43 3.99 37.24
CA LEU A 314 8.92 5.36 37.00
C LEU A 314 10.42 5.45 36.71
N MET A 315 11.18 4.36 36.86
CA MET A 315 12.62 4.33 36.54
C MET A 315 12.98 4.93 35.16
N PRO A 316 12.19 4.73 34.08
CA PRO A 316 12.41 5.37 32.78
C PRO A 316 12.54 6.89 32.79
N ALA A 317 12.02 7.57 33.82
CA ALA A 317 12.09 9.03 33.96
C ALA A 317 13.21 9.53 34.89
N ILE A 318 13.94 8.62 35.53
CA ILE A 318 14.95 8.95 36.53
C ILE A 318 16.35 8.73 35.94
N VAL A 319 17.30 9.57 36.31
CA VAL A 319 18.69 9.46 35.89
C VAL A 319 19.65 9.58 37.07
N HIS A 320 20.80 8.93 36.95
CA HIS A 320 21.96 9.15 37.82
C HIS A 320 22.92 10.14 37.16
N ILE A 321 23.50 11.05 37.95
CA ILE A 321 24.38 12.11 37.46
C ILE A 321 25.73 12.02 38.17
N GLU A 322 26.80 11.93 37.38
CA GLU A 322 28.18 12.08 37.86
C GLU A 322 28.81 13.35 37.29
N VAL A 323 29.35 14.17 38.17
CA VAL A 323 30.08 15.39 37.82
C VAL A 323 31.55 15.17 38.12
N PRO A 324 32.44 15.22 37.10
CA PRO A 324 33.87 15.01 37.32
C PRO A 324 34.47 16.12 38.19
N GLU A 325 35.16 15.72 39.26
CA GLU A 325 35.90 16.61 40.14
C GLU A 325 37.43 16.50 39.93
N SER A 326 38.19 17.15 40.81
CA SER A 326 39.65 17.07 40.79
C SER A 326 40.14 15.69 41.23
N ALA A 327 41.26 15.24 40.65
CA ALA A 327 41.94 13.98 41.02
C ALA A 327 41.14 12.68 40.76
N GLY A 328 40.19 12.70 39.82
CA GLY A 328 39.47 11.50 39.38
C GLY A 328 38.39 11.04 40.35
N THR A 329 37.93 11.91 41.25
CA THR A 329 36.71 11.73 42.03
C THR A 329 35.51 12.28 41.26
N TYR A 330 34.33 11.80 41.59
CA TYR A 330 33.07 12.27 41.04
C TYR A 330 32.17 12.73 42.17
N LYS A 331 31.47 13.84 41.93
CA LYS A 331 30.31 14.20 42.73
C LYS A 331 29.09 13.52 42.11
N THR A 332 28.35 12.80 42.94
CA THR A 332 27.17 12.04 42.51
C THR A 332 25.89 12.75 42.94
N GLY A 333 24.85 12.59 42.14
CA GLY A 333 23.49 13.01 42.44
C GLY A 333 22.51 12.35 41.48
N SER A 334 21.26 12.79 41.55
CA SER A 334 20.18 12.27 40.72
C SER A 334 19.55 13.38 39.90
N GLY A 335 18.73 12.99 38.93
CA GLY A 335 17.88 13.91 38.20
C GLY A 335 16.67 13.18 37.64
N PHE A 336 15.82 13.92 36.93
CA PHE A 336 14.71 13.36 36.20
C PHE A 336 14.51 14.07 34.87
N ILE A 337 13.96 13.33 33.90
CA ILE A 337 13.68 13.83 32.57
C ILE A 337 12.39 14.67 32.63
N ALA A 338 12.50 15.94 32.26
CA ALA A 338 11.39 16.90 32.34
C ALA A 338 10.75 17.18 30.97
N GLU A 339 11.55 17.21 29.91
CA GLU A 339 11.08 17.45 28.54
C GLU A 339 11.93 16.65 27.55
N ILE A 340 11.29 16.08 26.53
CA ILE A 340 11.95 15.48 25.37
C ILE A 340 11.43 16.21 24.13
N THR A 341 12.35 16.74 23.33
CA THR A 341 12.06 17.36 22.03
C THR A 341 12.81 16.63 20.93
N ASP A 342 12.49 16.93 19.67
CA ASP A 342 13.19 16.39 18.50
C ASP A 342 14.72 16.62 18.55
N ASP A 343 15.16 17.66 19.25
CA ASP A 343 16.56 18.07 19.32
C ASP A 343 17.26 17.64 20.62
N TYR A 344 16.56 17.64 21.76
CA TYR A 344 17.18 17.49 23.09
C TYR A 344 16.30 16.76 24.10
N ILE A 345 16.96 16.06 25.03
CA ILE A 345 16.40 15.64 26.30
C ILE A 345 16.81 16.66 27.36
N TYR A 346 15.86 17.22 28.09
CA TYR A 346 16.08 18.12 29.21
C TYR A 346 15.86 17.41 30.54
N ILE A 347 16.82 17.57 31.44
CA ILE A 347 16.89 16.90 32.74
C ILE A 347 16.99 17.97 33.81
N ILE A 348 16.17 17.84 34.85
CA ILE A 348 16.22 18.70 36.03
C ILE A 348 16.98 17.96 37.14
N THR A 349 17.82 18.71 37.84
CA THR A 349 18.55 18.25 39.04
C THR A 349 18.78 19.43 39.98
N ASN A 350 19.39 19.17 41.14
CA ASN A 350 19.86 20.26 41.99
C ASN A 350 21.08 20.96 41.39
N ARG A 351 21.11 22.28 41.47
CA ARG A 351 22.27 23.08 41.09
C ARG A 351 23.50 22.68 41.87
N HIS A 352 23.39 22.38 43.17
CA HIS A 352 24.57 21.99 43.93
C HIS A 352 25.18 20.69 43.42
N VAL A 353 24.42 19.78 42.79
CA VAL A 353 24.97 18.54 42.17
C VAL A 353 25.96 18.92 41.07
N ILE A 354 25.59 19.85 40.19
CA ILE A 354 26.43 20.34 39.09
C ILE A 354 27.56 21.27 39.56
N GLY A 355 27.29 22.09 40.57
CA GLY A 355 28.25 23.03 41.14
C GLY A 355 28.71 24.07 40.11
N GLN A 356 30.00 24.06 39.79
CA GLN A 356 30.61 24.98 38.80
C GLN A 356 30.90 24.29 37.45
N ALA A 357 30.59 23.00 37.33
CA ALA A 357 30.82 22.26 36.10
C ALA A 357 29.86 22.73 35.00
N LYS A 358 30.30 22.59 33.75
CA LYS A 358 29.46 22.84 32.56
C LYS A 358 29.01 21.56 31.88
N ASP A 359 29.71 20.47 32.16
CA ASP A 359 29.51 19.16 31.56
C ASP A 359 29.42 18.13 32.71
N CYS A 360 28.58 17.11 32.52
CA CYS A 360 28.39 15.99 33.44
C CYS A 360 28.15 14.71 32.64
N GLU A 361 28.26 13.57 33.30
CA GLU A 361 27.83 12.28 32.75
C GLU A 361 26.45 11.95 33.32
N VAL A 362 25.53 11.58 32.44
CA VAL A 362 24.16 11.20 32.78
C VAL A 362 23.96 9.75 32.43
N TYR A 363 23.58 8.95 33.43
CA TYR A 363 23.30 7.54 33.29
C TYR A 363 21.78 7.32 33.39
N PHE A 364 21.21 6.71 32.36
CA PHE A 364 19.81 6.33 32.33
C PHE A 364 19.58 5.02 33.10
N TYR A 365 18.33 4.70 33.38
CA TYR A 365 17.95 3.47 34.10
C TYR A 365 18.40 2.16 33.43
N THR A 366 18.76 2.20 32.14
CA THR A 366 19.34 1.09 31.39
C THR A 366 20.83 0.87 31.64
N GLY A 367 21.50 1.82 32.29
CA GLY A 367 22.96 1.90 32.43
C GLY A 367 23.66 2.61 31.25
N ASP A 368 22.91 3.09 30.25
CA ASP A 368 23.48 3.86 29.15
C ASP A 368 23.91 5.25 29.62
N CYS A 369 25.11 5.68 29.22
CA CYS A 369 25.74 6.92 29.67
C CYS A 369 25.92 7.91 28.52
N TYR A 370 25.52 9.15 28.73
CA TYR A 370 25.67 10.24 27.78
C TYR A 370 26.15 11.53 28.45
N SER A 371 26.96 12.30 27.72
CA SER A 371 27.45 13.58 28.20
C SER A 371 26.35 14.63 28.17
N GLY A 372 25.99 15.14 29.35
CA GLY A 372 25.06 16.22 29.57
C GLY A 372 25.74 17.57 29.65
N LYS A 373 25.07 18.61 29.16
CA LYS A 373 25.54 20.01 29.23
C LYS A 373 24.59 20.88 30.05
N LEU A 374 25.15 21.71 30.90
CA LEU A 374 24.39 22.69 31.66
C LEU A 374 23.75 23.74 30.73
N VAL A 375 22.43 23.90 30.82
CA VAL A 375 21.68 24.98 30.17
C VAL A 375 21.75 26.23 31.03
N GLY A 376 21.44 26.09 32.32
CA GLY A 376 21.50 27.16 33.32
C GLY A 376 21.05 26.69 34.69
N CYS A 377 21.09 27.60 35.66
CA CYS A 377 20.73 27.34 37.04
C CYS A 377 19.86 28.47 37.61
N ALA A 378 18.99 28.14 38.56
CA ALA A 378 18.32 29.07 39.45
C ALA A 378 18.96 28.95 40.83
N ASP A 379 19.61 30.03 41.29
CA ASP A 379 20.29 30.07 42.58
C ASP A 379 19.30 30.00 43.76
N ASP A 380 18.11 30.56 43.56
CA ASP A 380 17.05 30.77 44.54
C ASP A 380 16.48 29.46 45.12
N TYR A 381 16.24 28.46 44.27
CA TYR A 381 15.67 27.15 44.64
C TYR A 381 16.64 25.99 44.41
N ASP A 382 17.92 26.30 44.12
CA ASP A 382 18.96 25.31 43.84
C ASP A 382 18.55 24.31 42.74
N VAL A 383 18.03 24.83 41.63
CA VAL A 383 17.60 24.06 40.44
C VAL A 383 18.61 24.25 39.32
N ALA A 384 18.96 23.18 38.60
CA ALA A 384 19.72 23.23 37.37
C ALA A 384 19.07 22.39 36.27
N VAL A 385 19.22 22.84 35.03
CA VAL A 385 18.74 22.13 33.85
C VAL A 385 19.92 21.69 33.01
N ILE A 386 19.99 20.40 32.72
CA ILE A 386 20.94 19.77 31.81
C ILE A 386 20.22 19.43 30.51
N LYS A 387 20.94 19.46 29.40
CA LYS A 387 20.45 18.90 28.14
C LYS A 387 21.41 17.90 27.51
N ILE A 388 20.83 16.90 26.84
CA ILE A 388 21.53 15.90 26.04
C ILE A 388 20.99 16.00 24.61
N PRO A 389 21.85 16.17 23.57
CA PRO A 389 21.39 16.17 22.19
C PRO A 389 20.77 14.82 21.82
N PHE A 390 19.53 14.83 21.34
CA PHE A 390 18.76 13.63 21.04
C PHE A 390 19.42 12.77 19.95
N VAL A 391 20.06 13.41 18.97
CA VAL A 391 20.82 12.75 17.88
C VAL A 391 21.95 11.83 18.35
N LEU A 392 22.38 11.91 19.63
CA LEU A 392 23.41 11.01 20.18
C LEU A 392 22.86 9.64 20.59
N LEU A 393 21.54 9.51 20.74
CA LEU A 393 20.90 8.30 21.21
C LEU A 393 20.65 7.33 20.03
N PRO A 394 20.65 6.01 20.28
CA PRO A 394 20.32 5.03 19.24
C PRO A 394 18.83 5.15 18.85
N PRO A 395 18.46 4.75 17.61
CA PRO A 395 17.06 4.73 17.18
C PRO A 395 16.18 3.92 18.14
N GLY A 396 15.06 4.51 18.58
CA GLY A 396 14.10 3.90 19.50
C GLY A 396 14.47 3.97 20.99
N PHE A 397 15.46 4.77 21.38
CA PHE A 397 15.77 5.00 22.80
C PHE A 397 14.65 5.80 23.50
N ASP A 398 13.96 6.65 22.76
CA ASP A 398 12.81 7.44 23.21
C ASP A 398 11.56 6.61 23.50
N ASP A 399 11.51 5.38 23.01
CA ASP A 399 10.48 4.41 23.39
C ASP A 399 10.65 3.87 24.81
N ILE A 400 11.85 3.97 25.38
CA ILE A 400 12.21 3.32 26.64
C ILE A 400 12.47 4.30 27.78
N ILE A 401 12.59 5.61 27.50
CA ILE A 401 12.68 6.67 28.51
C ILE A 401 11.37 7.45 28.59
N SER A 402 11.10 8.09 29.72
CA SER A 402 9.86 8.88 29.89
C SER A 402 10.14 10.21 30.58
N THR A 403 9.30 11.22 30.37
CA THR A 403 9.27 12.43 31.21
C THR A 403 8.40 12.19 32.43
N VAL A 404 8.70 12.85 33.54
CA VAL A 404 7.85 12.81 34.74
C VAL A 404 6.43 13.37 34.47
N HIS A 405 5.43 12.81 35.15
CA HIS A 405 4.04 13.31 35.11
C HIS A 405 3.85 14.53 36.03
N ILE A 406 3.51 15.67 35.44
CA ILE A 406 3.32 16.95 36.15
C ILE A 406 1.85 17.37 36.12
N ASP A 407 1.16 17.24 37.26
CA ASP A 407 -0.27 17.55 37.43
C ASP A 407 -0.41 18.79 38.32
N MET A 408 -0.44 19.97 37.70
CA MET A 408 -0.54 21.25 38.41
C MET A 408 -1.94 21.47 38.96
N THR A 409 -2.96 20.97 38.26
CA THR A 409 -4.33 20.96 38.75
C THR A 409 -4.47 20.19 40.08
N TYR A 410 -3.75 19.08 40.23
CA TYR A 410 -3.67 18.32 41.48
C TYR A 410 -2.85 19.07 42.53
N TRP A 411 -1.65 19.54 42.16
CA TRP A 411 -0.77 20.29 43.06
C TRP A 411 -1.46 21.48 43.73
N GLU A 412 -2.14 22.33 42.95
CA GLU A 412 -2.85 23.52 43.44
C GLU A 412 -4.02 23.20 44.40
N LYS A 413 -4.51 21.95 44.39
CA LYS A 413 -5.60 21.49 45.25
C LYS A 413 -5.12 20.77 46.51
N LEU A 414 -3.83 20.44 46.62
CA LEU A 414 -3.27 19.79 47.80
C LEU A 414 -3.32 20.73 49.02
N ASP A 415 -3.58 20.16 50.19
CA ASP A 415 -3.51 20.83 51.49
C ASP A 415 -2.58 20.03 52.42
N ASP A 416 -1.88 20.71 53.34
CA ASP A 416 -0.98 20.06 54.31
C ASP A 416 -1.66 19.00 55.20
N LYS A 417 -3.00 18.97 55.25
CA LYS A 417 -3.78 17.94 55.96
C LYS A 417 -3.99 16.67 55.14
N ASP A 418 -3.66 16.67 53.85
CA ASP A 418 -3.79 15.51 53.00
C ASP A 418 -2.73 14.46 53.34
N ASN A 419 -3.17 13.22 53.56
CA ASN A 419 -2.28 12.12 53.88
C ASN A 419 -1.69 11.52 52.59
N ILE A 420 -0.75 12.25 51.99
CA ILE A 420 -0.07 11.86 50.74
C ILE A 420 1.19 11.06 51.05
N SER A 421 1.20 9.81 50.57
CA SER A 421 2.38 8.96 50.64
C SER A 421 3.36 9.34 49.53
N LEU A 422 4.62 9.52 49.90
CA LEU A 422 5.71 9.90 49.01
C LEU A 422 6.74 8.80 48.89
N GLY A 423 7.40 8.76 47.74
CA GLY A 423 8.39 7.76 47.40
C GLY A 423 9.49 8.33 46.50
N LEU A 424 10.69 7.79 46.66
CA LEU A 424 11.88 8.17 45.90
C LEU A 424 12.72 6.91 45.62
N GLU A 425 13.28 6.85 44.42
CA GLU A 425 14.31 5.90 44.03
C GLU A 425 15.54 6.62 43.48
N ASN A 426 16.69 6.01 43.73
CA ASN A 426 18.00 6.48 43.29
C ASN A 426 18.75 5.30 42.66
N LEU A 427 19.37 5.56 41.51
CA LEU A 427 20.02 4.57 40.66
C LEU A 427 21.55 4.71 40.73
N ASP A 428 22.28 3.62 40.53
CA ASP A 428 23.71 3.64 40.22
C ASP A 428 23.94 3.86 38.71
N THR A 429 25.21 4.00 38.35
CA THR A 429 25.74 4.06 36.99
C THR A 429 25.34 2.88 36.09
N ASP A 430 24.98 1.72 36.66
CA ASP A 430 24.51 0.54 35.91
C ASP A 430 22.98 0.38 35.90
N GLY A 431 22.25 1.36 36.42
CA GLY A 431 20.78 1.34 36.52
C GLY A 431 20.24 0.57 37.72
N THR A 432 21.10 0.02 38.59
CA THR A 432 20.63 -0.67 39.80
C THR A 432 20.12 0.31 40.86
N ILE A 433 19.04 -0.06 41.56
CA ILE A 433 18.50 0.75 42.65
C ILE A 433 19.46 0.68 43.86
N VAL A 434 20.12 1.80 44.18
CA VAL A 434 21.07 1.91 45.31
C VAL A 434 20.39 2.43 46.57
N HIS A 435 19.32 3.19 46.40
CA HIS A 435 18.54 3.69 47.51
C HIS A 435 17.08 3.89 47.09
N TYR A 436 16.18 3.55 48.01
CA TYR A 436 14.76 3.84 47.89
C TYR A 436 14.21 4.14 49.28
N THR A 437 13.25 5.04 49.37
CA THR A 437 12.61 5.40 50.63
C THR A 437 11.16 5.81 50.42
N TYR A 438 10.33 5.54 51.44
CA TYR A 438 8.94 5.96 51.50
C TYR A 438 8.71 6.82 52.74
N GLY A 439 7.74 7.71 52.64
CA GLY A 439 7.36 8.60 53.72
C GLY A 439 6.04 9.27 53.41
N GLN A 440 5.80 10.41 54.05
CA GLN A 440 4.63 11.24 53.84
C GLN A 440 5.04 12.67 53.54
N LEU A 441 4.19 13.36 52.78
CA LEU A 441 4.17 14.80 52.71
C LEU A 441 3.85 15.36 54.11
N VAL A 442 4.65 16.32 54.57
CA VAL A 442 4.45 16.97 55.88
C VAL A 442 3.92 18.39 55.70
N ASN A 443 4.49 19.13 54.75
CA ASN A 443 4.06 20.49 54.41
C ASN A 443 4.44 20.79 52.97
N LEU A 444 3.55 21.37 52.17
CA LEU A 444 3.83 21.79 50.80
C LEU A 444 4.85 22.94 50.77
N HIS A 445 4.68 23.90 51.66
CA HIS A 445 5.50 25.12 51.78
C HIS A 445 5.91 25.33 53.24
N GLY A 446 7.03 24.73 53.62
CA GLY A 446 7.65 24.86 54.93
C GLY A 446 8.80 25.88 54.93
N ASN A 447 8.89 26.67 56.00
CA ASN A 447 10.03 27.57 56.19
C ASN A 447 11.31 26.78 56.49
N PHE A 448 12.30 26.90 55.60
CA PHE A 448 13.63 26.33 55.78
C PHE A 448 14.65 27.44 56.04
N GLU A 449 15.11 27.56 57.30
CA GLU A 449 15.96 28.67 57.81
C GLU A 449 17.23 28.92 56.98
N TYR A 450 17.76 27.91 56.29
CA TYR A 450 18.98 28.03 55.48
C TYR A 450 18.75 28.58 54.06
N PHE A 451 17.49 28.66 53.60
CA PHE A 451 17.09 29.14 52.27
C PHE A 451 16.06 30.26 52.33
N GLU A 452 15.96 30.98 53.45
CA GLU A 452 15.10 32.16 53.53
C GLU A 452 15.41 33.17 52.41
N PRO A 453 14.38 33.79 51.79
CA PRO A 453 12.96 33.75 52.18
C PRO A 453 12.14 32.62 51.52
N HIS A 454 12.76 31.60 50.94
CA HIS A 454 12.10 30.65 50.05
C HIS A 454 11.55 29.46 50.85
N GLU A 455 10.31 29.08 50.56
CA GLU A 455 9.65 27.93 51.19
C GLU A 455 10.00 26.64 50.46
N GLN A 456 10.03 25.53 51.19
CA GLN A 456 10.44 24.21 50.69
C GLN A 456 9.42 23.16 51.10
N THR A 457 9.25 22.11 50.29
CA THR A 457 8.37 21.00 50.63
C THR A 457 9.00 20.16 51.75
N GLU A 458 8.35 20.10 52.90
CA GLU A 458 8.76 19.27 54.03
C GLU A 458 8.20 17.86 53.87
N MET A 459 9.08 16.88 54.02
CA MET A 459 8.79 15.47 53.83
C MET A 459 9.35 14.64 54.99
N SER A 460 8.88 13.40 55.07
CA SER A 460 9.42 12.38 55.99
C SER A 460 10.10 11.23 55.24
N LEU A 461 10.86 11.58 54.19
CA LEU A 461 11.66 10.64 53.39
C LEU A 461 13.07 10.57 53.92
N ARG A 462 13.60 9.41 54.33
CA ARG A 462 14.95 9.33 54.90
C ARG A 462 16.05 9.52 53.86
N LEU A 463 16.34 10.77 53.48
CA LEU A 463 17.28 11.13 52.44
C LEU A 463 18.73 10.82 52.84
N ARG A 464 19.57 10.55 51.84
CA ARG A 464 20.99 10.25 51.97
C ARG A 464 21.82 11.02 50.94
N PRO A 465 23.14 11.16 51.16
CA PRO A 465 24.03 11.64 50.11
C PRO A 465 23.84 10.84 48.82
N GLY A 466 23.63 11.55 47.70
CA GLY A 466 23.31 10.97 46.40
C GLY A 466 21.84 11.17 45.99
N ASP A 467 20.90 11.33 46.93
CA ASP A 467 19.47 11.53 46.59
C ASP A 467 19.15 12.96 46.10
N SER A 468 20.10 13.88 46.23
CA SER A 468 19.93 15.26 45.77
C SER A 468 19.65 15.29 44.26
N GLY A 469 18.54 15.91 43.89
CA GLY A 469 18.03 16.01 42.53
C GLY A 469 17.07 14.89 42.13
N SER A 470 16.84 13.88 42.99
CA SER A 470 15.87 12.82 42.70
C SER A 470 14.45 13.38 42.65
N ALA A 471 13.66 12.88 41.70
CA ALA A 471 12.22 13.09 41.69
C ALA A 471 11.56 12.40 42.89
N VAL A 472 10.61 13.09 43.52
CA VAL A 472 9.77 12.55 44.59
C VAL A 472 8.34 12.45 44.08
N PHE A 473 7.78 11.25 44.14
CA PHE A 473 6.49 10.94 43.56
C PHE A 473 5.42 10.63 44.60
N ASP A 474 4.15 10.84 44.24
CA ASP A 474 3.02 10.24 44.95
C ASP A 474 2.79 8.77 44.53
N ALA A 475 1.84 8.09 45.19
CA ALA A 475 1.52 6.69 44.89
C ALA A 475 0.98 6.44 43.48
N ARG A 476 0.60 7.49 42.74
CA ARG A 476 0.13 7.44 41.35
C ARG A 476 1.21 7.84 40.34
N GLY A 477 2.41 8.15 40.80
CA GLY A 477 3.53 8.56 39.94
C GLY A 477 3.53 10.02 39.53
N ARG A 478 2.74 10.88 40.21
CA ARG A 478 2.82 12.32 40.00
C ARG A 478 4.07 12.88 40.65
N LEU A 479 4.79 13.76 39.98
CA LEU A 479 5.88 14.50 40.60
C LEU A 479 5.31 15.47 41.65
N ILE A 480 5.84 15.43 42.87
CA ILE A 480 5.43 16.31 43.98
C ILE A 480 6.52 17.33 44.29
N CYS A 481 7.78 16.92 44.28
CA CYS A 481 8.91 17.81 44.51
C CYS A 481 10.22 17.14 44.03
N MET A 482 11.32 17.87 44.12
CA MET A 482 12.67 17.35 43.86
C MET A 482 13.45 17.31 45.17
N ALA A 483 13.96 16.15 45.56
CA ALA A 483 14.73 16.00 46.79
C ALA A 483 15.94 16.93 46.79
N PHE A 484 16.07 17.72 47.86
CA PHE A 484 17.05 18.80 47.95
C PHE A 484 18.05 18.58 49.08
N GLY A 485 17.58 18.31 50.31
CA GLY A 485 18.46 18.13 51.46
C GLY A 485 17.73 17.71 52.72
N TYR A 486 18.48 17.46 53.79
CA TYR A 486 17.94 17.05 55.08
C TYR A 486 18.57 17.84 56.22
N SER A 487 17.83 17.98 57.32
CA SER A 487 18.27 18.55 58.59
C SER A 487 18.29 17.44 59.65
N ILE A 488 19.24 17.49 60.58
CA ILE A 488 19.48 16.42 61.58
C ILE A 488 18.96 16.77 62.99
N SER A 489 18.47 17.99 63.21
CA SER A 489 17.96 18.41 64.52
C SER A 489 16.97 19.60 64.40
N PRO A 490 15.66 19.35 64.39
CA PRO A 490 15.00 18.05 64.28
C PRO A 490 15.29 17.37 62.92
N GLU A 491 15.14 16.04 62.85
CA GLU A 491 15.27 15.30 61.58
C GLU A 491 14.11 15.70 60.66
N ARG A 492 14.43 16.32 59.52
CA ARG A 492 13.47 16.73 58.49
C ARG A 492 14.09 16.66 57.12
N ASP A 493 13.29 16.30 56.14
CA ASP A 493 13.71 16.13 54.76
C ASP A 493 12.99 17.16 53.88
N TRP A 494 13.73 17.72 52.94
CA TRP A 494 13.32 18.90 52.19
C TRP A 494 13.44 18.64 50.70
N GLY A 495 12.44 19.11 49.95
CA GLY A 495 12.42 19.11 48.51
C GLY A 495 12.06 20.48 47.95
N VAL A 496 12.51 20.75 46.73
CA VAL A 496 12.10 21.93 45.97
C VAL A 496 10.64 21.74 45.55
N PRO A 497 9.73 22.68 45.89
CA PRO A 497 8.31 22.60 45.50
C PRO A 497 8.10 22.49 43.99
N LEU A 498 7.03 21.81 43.56
CA LEU A 498 6.76 21.55 42.14
C LEU A 498 6.61 22.83 41.31
N ASP A 499 5.85 23.79 41.81
CA ASP A 499 5.63 25.09 41.17
C ASP A 499 6.94 25.86 40.96
N GLU A 500 7.86 25.79 41.94
CA GLU A 500 9.17 26.42 41.85
C GLU A 500 10.11 25.68 40.89
N ILE A 501 10.01 24.36 40.77
CA ILE A 501 10.72 23.59 39.74
C ILE A 501 10.28 24.06 38.35
N ILE A 502 8.98 24.21 38.11
CA ILE A 502 8.42 24.63 36.83
C ILE A 502 8.85 26.07 36.51
N GLY A 503 8.71 26.99 37.47
CA GLY A 503 9.12 28.38 37.30
C GLY A 503 10.61 28.52 37.03
N ALA A 504 11.45 27.76 37.73
CA ALA A 504 12.90 27.72 37.49
C ALA A 504 13.23 27.16 36.11
N TYR A 505 12.56 26.09 35.68
CA TYR A 505 12.75 25.52 34.34
C TYR A 505 12.47 26.56 33.25
N GLU A 506 11.30 27.19 33.30
CA GLU A 506 10.89 28.21 32.32
C GLU A 506 11.86 29.40 32.31
N ALA A 507 12.30 29.87 33.48
CA ALA A 507 13.27 30.96 33.57
C ALA A 507 14.64 30.60 32.96
N ILE A 508 15.06 29.33 33.06
CA ILE A 508 16.35 28.84 32.56
C ILE A 508 16.31 28.57 31.05
N THR A 509 15.26 27.90 30.56
CA THR A 509 15.18 27.40 29.19
C THR A 509 14.40 28.33 28.26
N GLY A 510 13.48 29.13 28.81
CA GLY A 510 12.45 29.84 28.07
C GLY A 510 11.32 28.93 27.55
N HIS A 511 11.32 27.65 27.94
CA HIS A 511 10.30 26.68 27.57
C HIS A 511 9.28 26.52 28.70
N VAL A 512 8.02 26.38 28.34
CA VAL A 512 6.96 26.04 29.30
C VAL A 512 6.89 24.52 29.38
N LEU A 513 7.10 23.94 30.56
CA LEU A 513 6.90 22.51 30.75
C LEU A 513 5.47 22.12 30.45
N TYR A 514 5.31 20.92 29.92
CA TYR A 514 3.98 20.36 29.78
C TYR A 514 3.42 20.01 31.17
N THR A 515 2.22 20.50 31.48
CA THR A 515 1.53 20.27 32.76
C THR A 515 0.04 19.99 32.55
N TYR A 516 -0.54 19.15 33.41
CA TYR A 516 -1.98 18.81 33.44
C TYR A 516 -2.78 19.64 34.46
#